data_AF-A0A087HJK0-F1
#
_entry.id   AF-A0A087HJK0-F1
#
_cell.length_a   1.000
_cell.length_b   1.000
_cell.length_c   1.000
_cell.angle_alpha   90.00
_cell.angle_beta   90.00
_cell.angle_gamma   90.00
#
_symmetry.space_group_name_H-M   'P 1'
#
loop_
_entity.id
_entity.type
_entity.pdbx_description
1 polymer ?
#
loop_
_entity_poly.entity_id
_entity_poly.type
_entity_poly.pdbx_seq_one_letter_code
_entity_poly.pdbx_strand_id
1 'polypeptide(L)'
;MTFVIASMKLPAHSVLKYPVLLLLNLETHLRPRVELVKRVFDMGLKPLVEDVNIATALRMSEKRFLKVYVMCHPQDVAAELMEVYEKSKSMKRLAEESKKYVRKGFPF
;
A
#
# COMPACT_ATOMS: atom_id res chain seq x y z
N MET A 1 -4.78 4.01 11.86
CA MET A 1 -6.00 4.86 11.73
C MET A 1 -5.71 6.18 11.04
N THR A 2 -4.74 6.97 11.52
CA THR A 2 -4.39 8.28 10.94
C THR A 2 -4.14 8.24 9.44
N PHE A 3 -3.40 7.25 8.94
CA PHE A 3 -3.18 7.10 7.49
C PHE A 3 -4.46 6.94 6.67
N VAL A 4 -5.40 6.13 7.15
CA VAL A 4 -6.67 5.86 6.45
C VAL A 4 -7.54 7.11 6.40
N ILE A 5 -7.63 7.86 7.50
CA ILE A 5 -8.51 9.03 7.58
C ILE A 5 -7.84 10.27 6.99
N ALA A 6 -6.60 10.57 7.39
CA ALA A 6 -5.91 11.80 7.00
C ALA A 6 -5.20 11.68 5.65
N SER A 7 -4.44 10.60 5.42
CA SER A 7 -3.63 10.45 4.20
C SER A 7 -4.46 9.99 3.00
N MET A 8 -5.30 8.97 3.18
CA MET A 8 -6.20 8.50 2.12
C MET A 8 -7.47 9.35 1.97
N LYS A 9 -7.71 10.30 2.90
CA LYS A 9 -8.91 11.15 2.95
C LYS A 9 -10.22 10.35 2.96
N LEU A 10 -10.22 9.15 3.54
CA LEU A 10 -11.43 8.36 3.68
C LEU A 10 -12.26 8.86 4.87
N PRO A 11 -13.59 8.94 4.73
CA PRO A 11 -14.45 9.33 5.84
C PRO A 11 -14.42 8.27 6.94
N ALA A 12 -14.61 8.67 8.20
CA ALA A 12 -14.50 7.77 9.35
C ALA A 12 -15.44 6.54 9.24
N HIS A 13 -16.65 6.72 8.68
CA HIS A 13 -17.59 5.62 8.47
C HIS A 13 -17.07 4.53 7.52
N SER A 14 -16.12 4.84 6.64
CA SER A 14 -15.46 3.83 5.77
C SER A 14 -14.67 2.83 6.58
N VAL A 15 -14.12 3.22 7.74
CA VAL A 15 -13.41 2.30 8.64
C VAL A 15 -14.37 1.29 9.25
N LEU A 16 -15.59 1.73 9.61
CA LEU A 16 -16.64 0.83 10.11
C LEU A 16 -17.12 -0.13 9.04
N LYS A 17 -17.24 0.33 7.79
CA LYS A 17 -17.63 -0.50 6.64
C LYS A 17 -16.54 -1.50 6.23
N TYR A 18 -15.28 -1.13 6.39
CA TYR A 18 -14.12 -1.92 5.99
C TYR A 18 -13.09 -2.02 7.12
N PRO A 19 -13.39 -2.77 8.21
CA PRO A 19 -12.51 -2.86 9.37
C PRO A 19 -11.15 -3.48 9.04
N VAL A 20 -11.06 -4.24 7.94
CA VAL A 20 -9.80 -4.79 7.40
C VAL A 20 -8.75 -3.70 7.15
N LEU A 21 -9.14 -2.45 6.88
CA LEU A 21 -8.20 -1.33 6.72
C LEU A 21 -7.36 -1.06 7.97
N LEU A 22 -7.80 -1.51 9.15
CA LEU A 22 -7.05 -1.40 10.40
C LEU A 22 -6.14 -2.60 10.67
N LEU A 23 -6.43 -3.74 10.05
CA LEU A 23 -5.73 -5.00 10.25
C LEU A 23 -4.55 -5.18 9.28
N LEU A 24 -4.57 -4.47 8.16
CA LEU A 24 -3.50 -4.51 7.17
C LEU A 24 -2.27 -3.73 7.64
N ASN A 25 -1.09 -4.25 7.32
CA ASN A 25 0.17 -3.58 7.62
C ASN A 25 0.26 -2.25 6.84
N LEU A 26 0.58 -1.17 7.55
CA LEU A 26 0.68 0.15 6.93
C LEU A 26 1.78 0.22 5.87
N GLU A 27 2.98 -0.24 6.21
CA GLU A 27 4.18 -0.02 5.40
C GLU A 27 4.31 -1.05 4.28
N THR A 28 4.03 -2.33 4.57
CA THR A 28 4.20 -3.39 3.57
C THR A 28 2.97 -3.60 2.68
N HIS A 29 1.82 -3.01 3.03
CA HIS A 29 0.56 -3.32 2.35
C HIS A 29 -0.26 -2.09 1.98
N LEU A 30 -0.65 -1.24 2.94
CA LEU A 30 -1.53 -0.11 2.65
C LEU A 30 -0.83 0.97 1.83
N ARG A 31 0.31 1.48 2.31
CA ARG A 31 1.04 2.58 1.68
C ARG A 31 1.46 2.24 0.24
N PRO A 32 2.11 1.09 -0.05
CA PRO A 32 2.56 0.77 -1.41
C PRO A 32 1.41 0.70 -2.41
N ARG A 33 0.27 0.15 -1.98
CA ARG A 33 -0.90 0.02 -2.85
C ARG A 33 -1.61 1.33 -3.07
N VAL A 34 -1.79 2.15 -2.03
CA VAL A 34 -2.41 3.48 -2.17
C VAL A 34 -1.57 4.37 -3.07
N GLU A 35 -0.25 4.37 -2.87
CA GLU A 35 0.68 5.17 -3.66
C GLU A 35 0.71 4.74 -5.12
N LEU A 36 0.73 3.42 -5.38
CA LEU A 36 0.64 2.90 -6.74
C LEU A 36 -0.67 3.27 -7.42
N VAL A 37 -1.81 3.06 -6.76
CA VAL A 37 -3.13 3.41 -7.29
C VAL A 37 -3.20 4.89 -7.62
N LYS A 38 -2.69 5.74 -6.72
CA LYS A 38 -2.61 7.18 -6.96
C LYS A 38 -1.74 7.50 -8.18
N ARG A 39 -0.55 6.89 -8.30
CA ARG A 39 0.36 7.09 -9.43
C ARG A 39 -0.28 6.71 -10.77
N VAL A 40 -0.98 5.58 -10.81
CA VAL A 40 -1.74 5.12 -12.00
C VAL A 40 -2.74 6.20 -12.44
N PHE A 41 -3.53 6.73 -11.50
CA PHE A 41 -4.51 7.78 -11.82
C PHE A 41 -3.85 9.13 -12.15
N ASP A 42 -2.76 9.51 -11.48
CA ASP A 42 -2.00 10.73 -11.77
C ASP A 42 -1.39 10.70 -13.19
N MET A 43 -1.05 9.51 -13.70
CA MET A 43 -0.60 9.29 -15.08
C MET A 43 -1.75 9.25 -16.12
N GLY A 44 -3.01 9.36 -15.68
CA GLY A 44 -4.18 9.22 -16.54
C GLY A 44 -4.41 7.78 -17.03
N LEU A 45 -3.78 6.79 -16.40
CA LEU A 45 -3.92 5.38 -16.73
C LEU A 45 -5.18 4.81 -16.06
N LYS A 46 -5.74 3.77 -16.68
CA LYS A 46 -6.90 3.06 -16.16
C LYS A 46 -6.54 1.64 -15.74
N PRO A 47 -6.98 1.17 -14.56
CA PRO A 47 -6.82 -0.23 -14.20
C PRO A 47 -7.62 -1.14 -15.14
N LEU A 48 -7.26 -2.43 -15.16
CA LEU A 48 -7.94 -3.45 -15.97
C LEU A 48 -9.43 -3.59 -15.64
N VAL A 49 -9.82 -3.29 -14.41
CA VAL A 49 -11.21 -3.36 -13.94
C VAL A 49 -11.61 -1.96 -13.50
N GLU A 50 -12.54 -1.35 -14.24
CA GLU A 50 -13.15 -0.07 -13.88
C GLU A 50 -14.04 -0.22 -12.62
N ASP A 51 -14.26 0.87 -11.89
CA ASP A 51 -15.12 0.95 -10.69
C ASP A 51 -14.72 0.13 -9.45
N VAL A 52 -13.45 -0.27 -9.36
CA VAL A 52 -12.95 -0.90 -8.13
C VAL A 52 -12.81 0.13 -7.02
N ASN A 53 -13.68 0.06 -6.01
CA ASN A 53 -13.52 0.83 -4.78
C ASN A 53 -12.13 0.56 -4.16
N ILE A 54 -11.48 1.61 -3.66
CA ILE A 54 -10.17 1.54 -2.99
C ILE A 54 -10.11 0.47 -1.89
N ALA A 55 -11.19 0.27 -1.13
CA ALA A 55 -11.25 -0.77 -0.10
C ALA A 55 -11.21 -2.20 -0.68
N THR A 56 -11.65 -2.37 -1.92
CA THR A 56 -11.54 -3.64 -2.66
C THR A 56 -10.14 -3.82 -3.22
N ALA A 57 -9.54 -2.77 -3.81
CA ALA A 57 -8.16 -2.79 -4.28
C ALA A 57 -7.18 -3.16 -3.15
N LEU A 58 -7.40 -2.59 -1.96
CA LEU A 58 -6.60 -2.88 -0.77
C LEU A 58 -6.84 -4.27 -0.16
N ARG A 59 -7.88 -5.01 -0.57
CA ARG A 59 -8.11 -6.39 -0.10
C ARG A 59 -7.64 -7.47 -1.08
N MET A 60 -7.30 -7.10 -2.31
CA MET A 60 -6.86 -8.06 -3.31
C MET A 60 -5.61 -8.83 -2.85
N SER A 61 -5.43 -10.06 -3.32
CA SER A 61 -4.12 -10.70 -3.25
C SER A 61 -3.11 -9.87 -4.05
N GLU A 62 -1.85 -9.89 -3.65
CA GLU A 62 -0.80 -9.10 -4.33
C GLU A 62 -0.72 -9.45 -5.82
N LYS A 63 -0.78 -10.74 -6.16
CA LYS A 63 -0.81 -11.22 -7.55
C LYS A 63 -1.98 -10.60 -8.35
N ARG A 64 -3.19 -10.55 -7.76
CA ARG A 64 -4.36 -9.97 -8.43
C ARG A 64 -4.23 -8.46 -8.54
N PHE A 65 -3.72 -7.79 -7.51
CA PHE A 65 -3.51 -6.36 -7.49
C PHE A 65 -2.56 -5.92 -8.61
N LEU A 66 -1.38 -6.55 -8.71
CA LEU A 66 -0.41 -6.25 -9.76
C LEU A 66 -0.94 -6.54 -11.16
N LYS A 67 -1.73 -7.62 -11.32
CA LYS A 67 -2.37 -7.91 -12.60
C LYS A 67 -3.34 -6.79 -13.04
N VAL A 68 -4.08 -6.21 -12.09
CA VAL A 68 -5.11 -5.21 -12.38
C VAL A 68 -4.55 -3.79 -12.56
N TYR A 69 -3.47 -3.45 -11.86
CA TYR A 69 -2.95 -2.06 -11.82
C TYR A 69 -1.59 -1.88 -12.52
N VAL A 70 -0.89 -2.96 -12.87
CA VAL A 70 0.47 -2.89 -13.44
C VAL A 70 0.55 -3.65 -14.75
N MET A 71 0.28 -4.96 -14.73
CA MET A 71 0.49 -5.84 -15.89
C MET A 71 -0.49 -5.59 -17.05
N CYS A 72 -1.52 -4.78 -16.82
CA CYS A 72 -2.45 -4.34 -17.87
C CYS A 72 -1.87 -3.25 -18.78
N HIS A 73 -0.73 -2.67 -18.41
CA HIS A 73 -0.08 -1.60 -19.15
C HIS A 73 1.08 -2.11 -20.02
N PRO A 74 1.52 -1.33 -21.03
CA PRO A 74 2.73 -1.63 -21.79
C PRO A 74 3.96 -1.82 -20.89
N GLN A 75 4.94 -2.58 -21.37
CA GLN A 75 6.08 -3.02 -20.56
C GLN A 75 6.87 -1.87 -19.92
N ASP A 76 7.06 -0.77 -20.64
CA ASP A 76 7.79 0.41 -20.13
C ASP A 76 7.05 1.07 -18.95
N VAL A 77 5.73 1.23 -19.07
CA VAL A 77 4.88 1.81 -18.03
C VAL A 77 4.77 0.86 -16.83
N ALA A 78 4.64 -0.44 -17.09
CA ALA A 78 4.58 -1.47 -16.06
C ALA A 78 5.89 -1.50 -15.24
N ALA A 79 7.04 -1.30 -15.89
CA ALA A 79 8.33 -1.21 -15.20
C ALA A 79 8.39 0.01 -14.26
N GLU A 80 8.01 1.20 -14.74
CA GLU A 80 7.97 2.41 -13.90
C GLU A 80 7.03 2.23 -12.70
N LEU A 81 5.84 1.67 -12.91
CA LEU A 81 4.88 1.40 -11.85
C LEU A 81 5.42 0.38 -10.82
N MET A 82 6.14 -0.66 -11.27
CA MET A 82 6.77 -1.61 -10.37
C MET A 82 7.88 -0.98 -9.54
N GLU A 83 8.69 -0.09 -10.10
CA GLU A 83 9.74 0.62 -9.35
C GLU A 83 9.14 1.45 -8.21
N VAL A 84 8.03 2.16 -8.48
CA VAL A 84 7.31 2.92 -7.45
C VAL A 84 6.76 1.99 -6.36
N TYR A 85 6.20 0.84 -6.75
CA TYR A 85 5.66 -0.14 -5.82
C TYR A 85 6.74 -0.75 -4.92
N GLU A 86 7.89 -1.14 -5.47
CA GLU A 86 8.99 -1.72 -4.69
C GLU A 86 9.67 -0.67 -3.79
N LYS A 87 9.82 0.56 -4.28
CA LYS A 87 10.37 1.67 -3.47
C LYS A 87 9.49 1.97 -2.26
N SER A 88 8.17 2.00 -2.44
CA SER A 88 7.24 2.25 -1.34
C SER A 88 7.18 1.08 -0.34
N LYS A 89 7.32 -0.16 -0.80
CA LYS A 89 7.34 -1.37 0.04
C LYS A 89 8.63 -1.54 0.85
N SER A 90 9.76 -1.07 0.33
CA SER A 90 11.07 -1.14 0.98
C SER A 90 11.32 -0.05 2.03
N MET A 91 10.45 0.97 2.11
CA MET A 91 10.52 1.97 3.18
C MET A 91 10.20 1.34 4.53
N LYS A 92 11.24 1.05 5.31
CA LYS A 92 11.11 0.61 6.71
C LYS A 92 10.93 1.81 7.61
N ARG A 93 10.40 1.57 8.82
CA ARG A 93 10.33 2.62 9.84
C ARG A 93 11.76 2.97 10.24
N LEU A 94 12.12 4.25 10.19
CA LEU A 94 13.41 4.76 10.70
C LEU A 94 13.71 4.23 12.11
N ALA A 95 12.67 4.15 12.96
CA ALA A 95 12.78 3.62 14.32
C ALA A 95 13.09 2.11 14.39
N GLU A 96 12.73 1.34 13.37
CA GLU A 96 13.02 -0.09 13.28
C GLU A 96 14.45 -0.34 12.78
N GLU A 97 14.93 0.49 11.85
CA GLU A 97 16.34 0.48 11.42
C GLU A 97 17.29 0.93 12.54
N SER A 98 16.86 1.82 13.42
CA SER A 98 17.64 2.30 14.56
C SER A 98 17.66 1.34 15.76
N LYS A 99 16.90 0.23 15.74
CA LYS A 99 16.88 -0.73 16.86
C LYS A 99 18.23 -1.41 16.99
N LYS A 100 19.05 -0.97 17.95
CA LYS A 100 20.17 -1.76 18.47
C LYS A 100 19.58 -2.85 19.36
N TYR A 101 19.56 -4.10 18.88
CA TYR A 101 19.21 -5.24 19.71
C TYR A 101 20.30 -5.46 20.78
N VAL A 102 20.15 -4.82 21.93
CA VAL A 102 21.00 -5.05 23.09
C VAL A 102 20.37 -6.18 23.90
N ARG A 103 20.88 -7.40 23.73
CA ARG A 103 20.56 -8.53 24.61
C ARG A 103 21.35 -8.39 25.92
N LYS A 104 21.01 -7.39 26.73
CA LYS A 104 21.39 -7.41 28.15
C LYS A 104 20.34 -8.26 28.86
N GLY A 105 20.73 -9.48 29.25
CA GLY A 105 19.91 -10.25 30.18
C GLY A 105 19.65 -9.42 31.43
N PHE A 106 18.47 -9.59 32.03
CA PHE A 106 18.25 -9.05 33.36
C PHE A 106 19.29 -9.65 34.31
N PRO A 107 19.90 -8.84 35.19
CA PRO A 107 20.81 -9.34 36.21
C PRO A 107 19.96 -9.97 37.31
N PHE A 108 19.57 -11.23 37.13
CA PHE A 108 19.14 -12.10 38.21
C PHE A 108 19.93 -13.39 38.15
#